data_AF-A0A1E5H5Q2-F1
#
_entry.id   AF-A0A1E5H5Q2-F1
#
_cell.length_a   1.000
_cell.length_b   1.000
_cell.length_c   1.000
_cell.angle_alpha   90.00
_cell.angle_beta   90.00
_cell.angle_gamma   90.00
#
_symmetry.space_group_name_H-M   'P 1'
#
loop_
_entity.id
_entity.type
_entity.pdbx_description
1 polymer ?
#
loop_
_entity_poly.entity_id
_entity_poly.type
_entity_poly.pdbx_seq_one_letter_code
_entity_poly.pdbx_strand_id
1 'polypeptide(L)'
;MSIVYPFFLSITQPNDNIPTMVIRQFDEGTQVLDVTITEHGKPKDISNLIPLFCVKQGHHAGLGLSEQKVTKIIDAKKGKLQYTLTNYDMQSVGENTAYFSFRELQEDLSWRQQFSTRDFTYQVKESIYEDGIKDSNYIWTFEEILRYFTEWVKTCQEIYDDWYLVAQAELQRIISEFQGWITSSQERYDQWTAVQRAEFDEWFASIKAILDENVAGNLLNLIEELKQSHFTLKSGETGILRTIRDDKFSLNRTVTKVGTVPHAKEVSALVIAEIDSQQQDTFFLRKVGSI
;
A
#
# COMPACT_ATOMS: atom_id res chain seq x y z
N MET A 1 -0.71 -9.16 -54.20
CA MET A 1 -1.97 -9.09 -54.98
C MET A 1 -2.64 -10.45 -54.80
N SER A 2 -3.87 -10.49 -54.30
CA SER A 2 -4.56 -11.76 -54.05
C SER A 2 -5.25 -12.27 -55.32
N ILE A 3 -5.20 -13.58 -55.55
CA ILE A 3 -5.93 -14.27 -56.61
C ILE A 3 -7.28 -14.68 -56.01
N VAL A 4 -8.37 -14.21 -56.61
CA VAL A 4 -9.73 -14.43 -56.11
C VAL A 4 -10.48 -15.35 -57.07
N TYR A 5 -11.06 -16.42 -56.55
CA TYR A 5 -11.86 -17.40 -57.27
C TYR A 5 -13.34 -17.23 -56.92
N PRO A 6 -14.13 -16.52 -57.76
CA PRO A 6 -15.56 -16.36 -57.53
C PRO A 6 -16.34 -17.57 -58.06
N PHE A 7 -17.15 -18.20 -57.21
CA PHE A 7 -18.04 -19.31 -57.63
C PHE A 7 -19.25 -19.49 -56.70
N PHE A 8 -20.21 -20.28 -57.18
CA PHE A 8 -21.43 -20.62 -56.46
C PHE A 8 -21.36 -22.07 -55.99
N LEU A 9 -21.74 -22.29 -54.74
CA LEU A 9 -21.90 -23.64 -54.19
C LEU A 9 -23.36 -23.90 -53.86
N SER A 10 -23.85 -25.03 -54.32
CA SER A 10 -25.18 -25.54 -54.00
C SER A 10 -25.12 -26.51 -52.83
N ILE A 11 -26.15 -26.49 -51.99
CA ILE A 11 -26.40 -27.53 -50.98
C ILE A 11 -27.31 -28.65 -51.53
N THR A 12 -28.08 -28.33 -52.59
CA THR A 12 -29.08 -29.23 -53.18
C THR A 12 -28.61 -29.94 -54.45
N GLN A 13 -27.76 -29.30 -55.25
CA GLN A 13 -27.31 -29.79 -56.55
C GLN A 13 -25.80 -30.12 -56.52
N PRO A 14 -25.31 -31.04 -57.35
CA PRO A 14 -23.88 -31.25 -57.55
C PRO A 14 -23.17 -29.97 -58.00
N ASN A 15 -21.93 -29.81 -57.55
CA ASN A 15 -21.12 -28.61 -57.77
C ASN A 15 -20.12 -28.82 -58.92
N ASP A 16 -20.55 -29.51 -59.98
CA ASP A 16 -19.69 -29.95 -61.08
C ASP A 16 -19.35 -28.83 -62.08
N ASN A 17 -20.11 -27.73 -62.05
CA ASN A 17 -19.95 -26.60 -62.98
C ASN A 17 -18.97 -25.53 -62.49
N ILE A 18 -18.15 -25.84 -61.48
CA ILE A 18 -17.19 -24.88 -60.93
C ILE A 18 -15.97 -24.82 -61.84
N PRO A 19 -15.45 -23.62 -62.17
CA PRO A 19 -14.22 -23.48 -62.93
C PRO A 19 -13.07 -24.23 -62.24
N THR A 20 -12.19 -24.85 -63.03
CA THR A 20 -11.00 -25.50 -62.48
C THR A 20 -10.14 -24.48 -61.72
N MET A 21 -10.03 -24.66 -60.41
CA MET A 21 -9.20 -23.85 -59.54
C MET A 21 -7.82 -24.50 -59.43
N VAL A 22 -6.78 -23.74 -59.80
CA VAL A 22 -5.39 -24.21 -59.74
C VAL A 22 -4.63 -23.34 -58.74
N ILE A 23 -4.35 -23.93 -57.59
CA ILE A 23 -3.70 -23.30 -56.44
C ILE A 23 -2.26 -23.79 -56.36
N ARG A 24 -1.32 -22.93 -55.97
CA ARG A 24 0.07 -23.32 -55.73
C ARG A 24 0.27 -23.63 -54.26
N GLN A 25 0.94 -24.74 -53.96
CA GLN A 25 1.30 -25.14 -52.61
C GLN A 25 2.13 -24.03 -51.92
N PHE A 26 1.88 -23.80 -50.63
CA PHE A 26 2.53 -22.77 -49.80
C PHE A 26 2.36 -21.32 -50.25
N ASP A 27 1.40 -21.03 -51.14
CA ASP A 27 1.05 -19.66 -51.52
C ASP A 27 0.06 -19.05 -50.50
N GLU A 28 0.49 -18.98 -49.24
CA GLU A 28 -0.33 -18.59 -48.10
C GLU A 28 -0.77 -17.12 -48.20
N GLY A 29 -2.04 -16.86 -47.89
CA GLY A 29 -2.57 -15.50 -47.80
C GLY A 29 -2.92 -14.83 -49.14
N THR A 30 -2.61 -15.47 -50.27
CA THR A 30 -2.87 -14.89 -51.60
C THR A 30 -4.04 -15.55 -52.33
N GLN A 31 -4.36 -16.81 -52.03
CA GLN A 31 -5.37 -17.62 -52.71
C GLN A 31 -6.72 -17.53 -51.98
N VAL A 32 -7.70 -16.85 -52.58
CA VAL A 32 -8.98 -16.51 -51.93
C VAL A 32 -10.16 -17.11 -52.69
N LEU A 33 -10.98 -17.91 -52.01
CA LEU A 33 -12.27 -18.39 -52.49
C LEU A 33 -13.34 -17.33 -52.16
N ASP A 34 -14.04 -16.82 -53.17
CA ASP A 34 -15.20 -15.93 -53.02
C ASP A 34 -16.47 -16.70 -53.36
N VAL A 35 -17.21 -17.08 -52.32
CA VAL A 35 -18.22 -18.13 -52.41
C VAL A 35 -19.59 -17.54 -52.13
N THR A 36 -20.55 -17.87 -52.99
CA THR A 36 -21.98 -17.64 -52.73
C THR A 36 -22.70 -18.96 -52.56
N ILE A 37 -23.31 -19.16 -51.39
CA ILE A 37 -24.04 -20.36 -51.01
C ILE A 37 -25.47 -20.29 -51.53
N THR A 38 -25.93 -21.38 -52.15
CA THR A 38 -27.25 -21.46 -52.77
C THR A 38 -28.02 -22.72 -52.37
N GLU A 39 -29.34 -22.58 -52.29
CA GLU A 39 -30.30 -23.67 -52.10
C GLU A 39 -31.36 -23.54 -53.18
N HIS A 40 -31.55 -24.59 -54.00
CA HIS A 40 -32.44 -24.56 -55.17
C HIS A 40 -32.19 -23.34 -56.10
N GLY A 41 -30.91 -22.96 -56.28
CA GLY A 41 -30.50 -21.84 -57.15
C GLY A 41 -30.72 -20.44 -56.57
N LYS A 42 -31.20 -20.31 -55.32
CA LYS A 42 -31.36 -19.02 -54.63
C LYS A 42 -30.32 -18.87 -53.53
N PRO A 43 -29.83 -17.64 -53.25
CA PRO A 43 -28.93 -17.39 -52.12
C PRO A 43 -29.51 -17.89 -50.79
N LYS A 44 -28.67 -18.56 -49.98
CA LYS A 44 -29.03 -19.11 -48.67
C LYS A 44 -28.61 -18.15 -47.55
N ASP A 45 -29.50 -17.87 -46.61
CA ASP A 45 -29.17 -17.11 -45.40
C ASP A 45 -28.30 -17.95 -44.44
N ILE A 46 -27.20 -17.37 -43.97
CA ILE A 46 -26.21 -17.97 -43.05
C ILE A 46 -25.98 -17.13 -41.79
N SER A 47 -26.86 -16.17 -41.47
CA SER A 47 -26.63 -15.14 -40.43
C SER A 47 -26.33 -15.68 -39.02
N ASN A 48 -26.87 -16.86 -38.66
CA ASN A 48 -26.69 -17.46 -37.32
C ASN A 48 -25.80 -18.70 -37.34
N LEU A 49 -25.03 -18.88 -38.42
CA LEU A 49 -24.24 -20.08 -38.63
C LEU A 49 -22.76 -19.72 -38.74
N ILE A 50 -21.93 -20.62 -38.24
CA ILE A 50 -20.49 -20.53 -38.33
C ILE A 50 -20.08 -21.40 -39.52
N PRO A 51 -19.57 -20.79 -40.61
CA PRO A 51 -19.05 -21.55 -41.74
C PRO A 51 -17.67 -22.12 -41.40
N LEU A 52 -17.46 -23.38 -41.77
CA LEU A 52 -16.17 -24.05 -41.73
C LEU A 52 -15.84 -24.56 -43.13
N PHE A 53 -14.61 -24.30 -43.57
CA PHE A 53 -14.04 -24.93 -44.75
C PHE A 53 -13.50 -26.30 -44.37
N CYS A 54 -14.00 -27.34 -45.02
CA CYS A 54 -13.63 -28.72 -44.75
C CYS A 54 -13.01 -29.31 -46.02
N VAL A 55 -11.77 -29.77 -45.94
CA VAL A 55 -11.10 -30.46 -47.05
C VAL A 55 -10.70 -31.86 -46.63
N LYS A 56 -10.92 -32.80 -47.55
CA LYS A 56 -10.32 -34.13 -47.53
C LYS A 56 -9.21 -34.17 -48.58
N GLN A 57 -7.99 -34.29 -48.11
CA GLN A 57 -6.78 -34.29 -48.89
C GLN A 57 -6.28 -35.71 -49.09
N GLY A 58 -6.05 -36.09 -50.34
CA GLY A 58 -5.52 -37.40 -50.70
C GLY A 58 -6.51 -38.57 -50.59
N HIS A 59 -6.04 -39.74 -51.03
CA HIS A 59 -6.83 -40.98 -51.13
C HIS A 59 -6.66 -41.92 -49.91
N HIS A 60 -5.69 -41.66 -49.03
CA HIS A 60 -5.35 -42.55 -47.93
C HIS A 60 -6.25 -42.32 -46.71
N ALA A 61 -6.79 -43.40 -46.14
CA ALA A 61 -7.66 -43.33 -44.98
C ALA A 61 -6.89 -42.87 -43.73
N GLY A 62 -7.36 -41.81 -43.07
CA GLY A 62 -6.87 -41.34 -41.77
C GLY A 62 -5.94 -40.13 -41.79
N LEU A 63 -5.50 -39.66 -42.96
CA LEU A 63 -4.63 -38.47 -43.12
C LEU A 63 -5.32 -37.42 -44.01
N GLY A 64 -4.97 -36.14 -43.81
CA GLY A 64 -5.39 -35.07 -44.73
C GLY A 64 -6.78 -34.46 -44.51
N LEU A 65 -7.36 -34.56 -43.32
CA LEU A 65 -8.56 -33.78 -42.98
C LEU A 65 -8.15 -32.43 -42.40
N SER A 66 -8.55 -31.35 -43.06
CA SER A 66 -8.42 -29.99 -42.52
C SER A 66 -9.80 -29.37 -42.37
N GLU A 67 -10.06 -28.80 -41.21
CA GLU A 67 -11.25 -28.03 -40.89
C GLU A 67 -10.84 -26.66 -40.38
N GLN A 68 -11.26 -25.62 -41.07
CA GLN A 68 -10.86 -24.24 -40.78
C GLN A 68 -12.08 -23.34 -40.67
N LYS A 69 -12.14 -22.52 -39.63
CA LYS A 69 -13.23 -21.56 -39.45
C LYS A 69 -13.13 -20.45 -40.50
N VAL A 70 -14.22 -20.18 -41.20
CA VAL A 70 -14.32 -19.04 -42.11
C VAL A 70 -14.56 -17.77 -41.30
N THR A 71 -13.64 -16.82 -41.38
CA THR A 71 -13.70 -15.58 -40.59
C THR A 71 -14.35 -14.42 -41.34
N LYS A 72 -14.36 -14.44 -42.67
CA LYS A 72 -14.80 -13.30 -43.49
C LYS A 72 -16.14 -13.59 -44.17
N ILE A 73 -17.23 -13.17 -43.52
CA ILE A 73 -18.57 -13.18 -44.10
C ILE A 73 -18.84 -11.81 -44.72
N ILE A 74 -19.17 -11.77 -46.02
CA ILE A 74 -19.39 -10.54 -46.78
C ILE A 74 -20.85 -10.09 -46.68
N ASP A 75 -21.79 -11.01 -46.87
CA ASP A 75 -23.22 -10.76 -46.75
C ASP A 75 -23.92 -12.06 -46.32
N ALA A 76 -24.19 -12.17 -45.02
CA ALA A 76 -24.72 -13.40 -44.44
C ALA A 76 -26.15 -13.72 -44.94
N LYS A 77 -26.98 -12.70 -45.18
CA LYS A 77 -28.34 -12.88 -45.69
C LYS A 77 -28.36 -13.40 -47.13
N LYS A 78 -27.32 -13.10 -47.89
CA LYS A 78 -27.12 -13.59 -49.27
C LYS A 78 -26.15 -14.76 -49.36
N GLY A 79 -25.73 -15.35 -48.24
CA GLY A 79 -24.83 -16.49 -48.24
C GLY A 79 -23.47 -16.21 -48.87
N LYS A 80 -22.97 -14.96 -48.79
CA LYS A 80 -21.68 -14.57 -49.37
C LYS A 80 -20.58 -14.57 -48.33
N LEU A 81 -19.51 -15.32 -48.59
CA LEU A 81 -18.34 -15.42 -47.74
C LEU A 81 -17.06 -15.44 -48.56
N GLN A 82 -15.95 -15.10 -47.93
CA GLN A 82 -14.62 -15.24 -48.50
C GLN A 82 -13.76 -16.09 -47.57
N TYR A 83 -13.01 -17.01 -48.17
CA TYR A 83 -12.08 -17.88 -47.45
C TYR A 83 -10.71 -17.80 -48.09
N THR A 84 -9.68 -17.52 -47.30
CA THR A 84 -8.29 -17.53 -47.78
C THR A 84 -7.69 -18.87 -47.43
N LEU A 85 -7.17 -19.59 -48.42
CA LEU A 85 -6.60 -20.92 -48.23
C LEU A 85 -5.35 -20.84 -47.34
N THR A 86 -5.26 -21.76 -46.40
CA THR A 86 -4.13 -21.91 -45.48
C THR A 86 -3.15 -22.95 -46.01
N ASN A 87 -1.95 -23.02 -45.43
CA ASN A 87 -1.01 -24.10 -45.74
C ASN A 87 -1.60 -25.49 -45.48
N TYR A 88 -2.49 -25.61 -44.48
CA TYR A 88 -3.19 -26.87 -44.19
C TYR A 88 -4.13 -27.28 -45.30
N ASP A 89 -4.72 -26.35 -46.03
CA ASP A 89 -5.63 -26.66 -47.14
C ASP A 89 -4.87 -27.01 -48.43
N MET A 90 -3.60 -26.62 -48.52
CA MET A 90 -2.77 -26.81 -49.70
C MET A 90 -1.73 -27.92 -49.54
N GLN A 91 -1.79 -28.79 -48.51
CA GLN A 91 -0.72 -29.77 -48.26
C GLN A 91 -0.59 -30.85 -49.33
N SER A 92 -1.70 -31.41 -49.80
CA SER A 92 -1.67 -32.53 -50.76
C SER A 92 -1.67 -32.02 -52.19
N VAL A 93 -0.57 -32.25 -52.91
CA VAL A 93 -0.46 -31.96 -54.35
C VAL A 93 -1.42 -32.86 -55.14
N GLY A 94 -2.10 -32.29 -56.14
CA GLY A 94 -3.09 -32.96 -56.97
C GLY A 94 -4.52 -32.50 -56.68
N GLU A 95 -5.49 -33.38 -56.96
CA GLU A 95 -6.90 -33.10 -56.74
C GLU A 95 -7.28 -33.24 -55.26
N ASN A 96 -7.97 -32.23 -54.74
CA ASN A 96 -8.49 -32.20 -53.38
C ASN A 96 -10.00 -31.97 -53.42
N THR A 97 -10.72 -32.65 -52.54
CA THR A 97 -12.18 -32.52 -52.41
C THR A 97 -12.51 -31.75 -51.15
N ALA A 98 -13.30 -30.69 -51.29
CA ALA A 98 -13.71 -29.83 -50.18
C ALA A 98 -15.20 -29.50 -50.20
N TYR A 99 -15.68 -29.03 -49.07
CA TYR A 99 -17.04 -28.51 -48.89
C TYR A 99 -17.05 -27.48 -47.77
N PHE A 100 -18.16 -26.74 -47.65
CA PHE A 100 -18.40 -25.87 -46.50
C PHE A 100 -19.46 -26.48 -45.59
N SER A 101 -19.13 -26.61 -44.30
CA SER A 101 -20.05 -27.00 -43.23
C SER A 101 -20.56 -25.76 -42.51
N PHE A 102 -21.85 -25.69 -42.23
CA PHE A 102 -22.48 -24.59 -41.49
C PHE A 102 -23.01 -25.13 -40.17
N ARG A 103 -22.41 -24.68 -39.08
CA ARG A 103 -22.68 -25.19 -37.73
C ARG A 103 -23.16 -24.11 -36.80
N GLU A 104 -23.93 -24.54 -35.81
CA GLU A 104 -24.34 -23.72 -34.68
C GLU A 104 -23.59 -24.20 -33.44
N LEU A 105 -23.04 -23.25 -32.68
CA LEU A 105 -22.46 -23.52 -31.36
C LEU A 105 -23.59 -23.42 -30.33
N GLN A 106 -23.88 -24.53 -29.66
CA GLN A 106 -24.91 -24.59 -28.63
C GLN A 106 -24.40 -23.97 -27.30
N GLU A 107 -25.29 -23.73 -26.35
CA GLU A 107 -24.94 -23.18 -25.02
C GLU A 107 -24.01 -24.10 -24.23
N ASP A 108 -24.09 -25.42 -24.45
CA ASP A 108 -23.23 -26.43 -23.83
C ASP A 108 -21.85 -26.58 -24.51
N LEU A 109 -21.50 -25.64 -25.41
CA LEU A 109 -20.28 -25.65 -26.23
C LEU A 109 -20.19 -26.82 -27.22
N SER A 110 -21.27 -27.57 -27.44
CA SER A 110 -21.31 -28.59 -28.49
C SER A 110 -21.57 -27.98 -29.87
N TRP A 111 -20.95 -28.56 -30.89
CA TRP A 111 -21.16 -28.17 -32.28
C TRP A 111 -22.27 -29.00 -32.91
N ARG A 112 -23.30 -28.34 -33.46
CA ARG A 112 -24.35 -28.99 -34.24
C ARG A 112 -24.30 -28.54 -35.70
N GLN A 113 -24.06 -29.48 -36.62
CA GLN A 113 -24.15 -29.20 -38.04
C GLN A 113 -25.61 -28.99 -38.45
N GLN A 114 -25.88 -27.87 -39.12
CA GLN A 114 -27.21 -27.53 -39.64
C GLN A 114 -27.34 -27.97 -41.10
N PHE A 115 -26.35 -27.64 -41.93
CA PHE A 115 -26.24 -28.14 -43.30
C PHE A 115 -24.80 -28.03 -43.82
N SER A 116 -24.55 -28.61 -45.00
CA SER A 116 -23.28 -28.48 -45.73
C SER A 116 -23.54 -28.26 -47.22
N THR A 117 -22.57 -27.69 -47.93
CA THR A 117 -22.58 -27.72 -49.41
C THR A 117 -22.33 -29.13 -49.91
N ARG A 118 -22.65 -29.37 -51.18
CA ARG A 118 -22.08 -30.51 -51.90
C ARG A 118 -20.58 -30.29 -52.12
N ASP A 119 -19.88 -31.40 -52.26
CA ASP A 119 -18.44 -31.41 -52.48
C ASP A 119 -18.08 -30.70 -53.78
N PHE A 120 -16.93 -30.03 -53.79
CA PHE A 120 -16.29 -29.48 -54.96
C PHE A 120 -14.81 -29.84 -54.97
N THR A 121 -14.18 -29.76 -56.15
CA THR A 121 -12.76 -30.10 -56.29
C THR A 121 -11.91 -28.89 -56.66
N TYR A 122 -10.64 -28.92 -56.24
CA TYR A 122 -9.62 -27.99 -56.67
C TYR A 122 -8.27 -28.70 -56.81
N GLN A 123 -7.38 -28.12 -57.60
CA GLN A 123 -6.09 -28.69 -57.92
C GLN A 123 -4.99 -27.90 -57.21
N VAL A 124 -4.14 -28.60 -56.44
CA VAL A 124 -2.93 -28.04 -55.85
C VAL A 124 -1.73 -28.44 -56.70
N LYS A 125 -0.93 -27.46 -57.11
CA LYS A 125 0.33 -27.67 -57.84
C LYS A 125 1.52 -27.54 -56.89
N GLU A 126 2.50 -28.40 -57.12
CA GLU A 126 3.76 -28.41 -56.38
C GLU A 126 4.41 -27.02 -56.36
N SER A 127 5.12 -26.77 -55.27
CA SER A 127 5.94 -25.59 -55.07
C SER A 127 7.37 -26.02 -54.77
N ILE A 128 8.35 -25.17 -55.07
CA ILE A 128 9.77 -25.50 -54.88
C ILE A 128 10.21 -25.52 -53.40
N TYR A 129 9.31 -25.15 -52.48
CA TYR A 129 9.67 -24.83 -51.09
C TYR A 129 9.56 -26.01 -50.10
N GLU A 130 8.78 -27.06 -50.36
CA GLU A 130 8.71 -28.24 -49.47
C GLU A 130 7.96 -29.42 -50.13
N ASP A 131 8.30 -30.66 -49.77
CA ASP A 131 7.77 -31.89 -50.38
C ASP A 131 6.99 -32.78 -49.38
N GLY A 132 6.58 -32.22 -48.24
CA GLY A 132 6.03 -32.98 -47.11
C GLY A 132 4.58 -32.65 -46.76
N ILE A 133 3.76 -33.69 -46.54
CA ILE A 133 2.46 -33.58 -45.85
C ILE A 133 2.73 -33.61 -44.34
N LYS A 134 2.12 -32.69 -43.57
CA LYS A 134 2.25 -32.71 -42.11
C LYS A 134 1.19 -33.65 -41.54
N ASP A 135 1.62 -34.76 -40.94
CA ASP A 135 0.72 -35.68 -40.25
C ASP A 135 -0.01 -34.99 -39.09
N SER A 136 -1.30 -35.33 -38.94
CA SER A 136 -2.16 -34.81 -37.88
C SER A 136 -1.77 -35.39 -36.52
N ASN A 137 -0.76 -34.81 -35.87
CA ASN A 137 -0.29 -35.23 -34.53
C ASN A 137 -1.03 -34.55 -33.36
N TYR A 138 -2.19 -33.93 -33.60
CA TYR A 138 -2.90 -33.09 -32.63
C TYR A 138 -3.14 -33.78 -31.28
N ILE A 139 -3.52 -35.07 -31.28
CA ILE A 139 -3.75 -35.83 -30.04
C ILE A 139 -2.48 -35.88 -29.19
N TRP A 140 -1.34 -36.22 -29.81
CA TRP A 140 -0.05 -36.29 -29.13
C TRP A 140 0.38 -34.93 -28.57
N THR A 141 0.11 -33.83 -29.30
CA THR A 141 0.43 -32.48 -28.80
C THR A 141 -0.41 -32.07 -27.59
N PHE A 142 -1.69 -32.46 -27.52
CA PHE A 142 -2.52 -32.19 -26.35
C PHE A 142 -2.10 -33.03 -25.14
N GLU A 143 -1.75 -34.31 -25.35
CA GLU A 143 -1.21 -35.19 -24.30
C GLU A 143 0.10 -34.63 -23.72
N GLU A 144 0.99 -34.12 -24.58
CA GLU A 144 2.24 -33.49 -24.14
C GLU A 144 2.00 -32.16 -23.41
N ILE A 145 1.06 -31.32 -23.87
CA ILE A 145 0.68 -30.10 -23.14
C ILE A 145 0.12 -30.46 -21.76
N LEU A 146 -0.74 -31.47 -21.67
CA LEU A 146 -1.28 -31.94 -20.40
C LEU A 146 -0.16 -32.44 -19.48
N ARG A 147 0.78 -33.23 -20.01
CA ARG A 147 1.96 -33.71 -19.28
C ARG A 147 2.77 -32.54 -18.70
N TYR A 148 3.15 -31.56 -19.53
CA TYR A 148 3.90 -30.39 -19.08
C TYR A 148 3.14 -29.57 -18.03
N PHE A 149 1.83 -29.40 -18.21
CA PHE A 149 1.00 -28.69 -17.24
C PHE A 149 0.95 -29.42 -15.89
N THR A 150 0.78 -30.74 -15.90
CA THR A 150 0.79 -31.56 -14.67
C THR A 150 2.15 -31.53 -13.97
N GLU A 151 3.24 -31.65 -14.72
CA GLU A 151 4.60 -31.53 -14.18
C GLU A 151 4.83 -30.15 -13.53
N TRP A 152 4.42 -29.08 -14.20
CA TRP A 152 4.54 -27.72 -13.67
C TRP A 152 3.73 -27.52 -12.38
N VAL A 153 2.47 -27.97 -12.34
CA VAL A 153 1.63 -27.89 -11.13
C VAL A 153 2.29 -28.62 -9.96
N LYS A 154 2.81 -29.84 -10.20
CA LYS A 154 3.49 -30.62 -9.18
C LYS A 154 4.72 -29.89 -8.63
N THR A 155 5.57 -29.37 -9.51
CA THR A 155 6.77 -28.62 -9.09
C THR A 155 6.41 -27.35 -8.32
N CYS A 156 5.36 -26.63 -8.72
CA CYS A 156 4.89 -25.45 -7.98
C CYS A 156 4.39 -25.80 -6.57
N GLN A 157 3.72 -26.93 -6.40
CA GLN A 157 3.29 -27.41 -5.08
C GLN A 157 4.49 -27.72 -4.18
N GLU A 158 5.48 -28.46 -4.70
CA GLU A 158 6.70 -28.78 -3.96
C GLU A 158 7.45 -27.52 -3.50
N ILE A 159 7.62 -26.52 -4.39
CA ILE A 159 8.27 -25.24 -4.07
C ILE A 159 7.50 -24.47 -3.00
N TYR A 160 6.17 -24.46 -3.08
CA TYR A 160 5.33 -23.73 -2.12
C TYR A 160 5.41 -24.36 -0.71
N ASP A 161 5.34 -25.69 -0.64
CA ASP A 161 5.42 -26.42 0.62
C ASP A 161 6.79 -26.23 1.30
N ASP A 162 7.89 -26.31 0.53
CA ASP A 162 9.24 -26.05 1.03
C ASP A 162 9.39 -24.62 1.54
N TRP A 163 8.90 -23.62 0.78
CA TRP A 163 8.95 -22.22 1.20
C TRP A 163 8.14 -21.99 2.49
N TYR A 164 6.96 -22.58 2.60
CA TYR A 164 6.10 -22.42 3.78
C TYR A 164 6.76 -22.97 5.04
N LEU A 165 7.39 -24.14 4.97
CA LEU A 165 8.10 -24.74 6.10
C LEU A 165 9.28 -23.87 6.57
N VAL A 166 10.07 -23.35 5.64
CA VAL A 166 11.19 -22.45 5.95
C VAL A 166 10.71 -21.14 6.56
N ALA A 167 9.68 -20.52 5.97
CA ALA A 167 9.12 -19.27 6.47
C ALA A 167 8.53 -19.44 7.89
N GLN A 168 7.84 -20.56 8.14
CA GLN A 168 7.29 -20.87 9.46
C GLN A 168 8.38 -21.03 10.51
N ALA A 169 9.46 -21.75 10.19
CA ALA A 169 10.59 -21.93 11.11
C ALA A 169 11.28 -20.60 11.43
N GLU A 170 11.48 -19.74 10.43
CA GLU A 170 12.11 -18.44 10.62
C GLU A 170 11.23 -17.47 11.43
N LEU A 171 9.91 -17.48 11.19
CA LEU A 171 8.97 -16.69 12.00
C LEU A 171 9.01 -17.11 13.47
N GLN A 172 9.07 -18.41 13.76
CA GLN A 172 9.18 -18.92 15.13
C GLN A 172 10.50 -18.51 15.79
N ARG A 173 11.61 -18.55 15.05
CA ARG A 173 12.92 -18.05 15.52
C ARG A 173 12.84 -16.58 15.90
N ILE A 174 12.28 -15.74 15.03
CA ILE A 174 12.11 -14.30 15.25
C ILE A 174 11.24 -14.06 16.50
N ILE A 175 10.11 -14.76 16.64
CA ILE A 175 9.24 -14.64 17.82
C ILE A 175 10.00 -14.94 19.11
N SER A 176 10.79 -16.02 19.13
CA SER A 176 11.60 -16.40 20.29
C SER A 176 12.63 -15.33 20.65
N GLU A 177 13.32 -14.76 19.66
CA GLU A 177 14.29 -13.68 19.86
C GLU A 177 13.65 -12.41 20.39
N PHE A 178 12.49 -12.01 19.84
CA PHE A 178 11.73 -10.87 20.34
C PHE A 178 11.27 -11.06 21.78
N GLN A 179 10.82 -12.26 22.14
CA GLN A 179 10.44 -12.59 23.53
C GLN A 179 11.65 -12.45 24.47
N GLY A 180 12.81 -13.01 24.10
CA GLY A 180 14.03 -12.88 24.89
C GLY A 180 14.49 -11.43 25.05
N TRP A 181 14.37 -10.62 23.99
CA TRP A 181 14.66 -9.19 24.04
C TRP A 181 13.70 -8.44 24.98
N ILE A 182 12.40 -8.74 24.95
CA ILE A 182 11.41 -8.15 25.85
C ILE A 182 11.76 -8.48 27.30
N THR A 183 12.00 -9.76 27.62
CA THR A 183 12.33 -10.21 28.97
C THR A 183 13.60 -9.53 29.49
N SER A 184 14.68 -9.57 28.72
CA SER A 184 15.94 -8.92 29.12
C SER A 184 15.83 -7.40 29.25
N SER A 185 15.00 -6.75 28.43
CA SER A 185 14.75 -5.31 28.52
C SER A 185 13.96 -4.95 29.78
N GLN A 186 12.94 -5.75 30.13
CA GLN A 186 12.18 -5.59 31.36
C GLN A 186 13.07 -5.76 32.59
N GLU A 187 13.88 -6.84 32.64
CA GLU A 187 14.81 -7.08 33.75
C GLU A 187 15.80 -5.92 33.93
N ARG A 188 16.36 -5.39 32.84
CA ARG A 188 17.27 -4.23 32.89
C ARG A 188 16.57 -2.98 33.40
N TYR A 189 15.34 -2.74 32.96
CA TYR A 189 14.55 -1.59 33.40
C TYR A 189 14.20 -1.69 34.90
N ASP A 190 13.79 -2.87 35.36
CA ASP A 190 13.47 -3.13 36.76
C ASP A 190 14.70 -2.95 37.66
N GLN A 191 15.85 -3.48 37.23
CA GLN A 191 17.14 -3.28 37.92
C GLN A 191 17.51 -1.80 38.01
N TRP A 192 17.45 -1.07 36.89
CA TRP A 192 17.74 0.36 36.87
C TRP A 192 16.80 1.15 37.78
N THR A 193 15.49 0.86 37.72
CA THR A 193 14.47 1.52 38.55
C THR A 193 14.70 1.26 40.04
N ALA A 194 15.07 0.04 40.41
CA ALA A 194 15.40 -0.31 41.79
C ALA A 194 16.62 0.48 42.30
N VAL A 195 17.68 0.60 41.49
CA VAL A 195 18.87 1.40 41.83
C VAL A 195 18.51 2.87 41.97
N GLN A 196 17.78 3.46 41.02
CA GLN A 196 17.39 4.87 41.09
C GLN A 196 16.50 5.19 42.29
N ARG A 197 15.60 4.27 42.67
CA ARG A 197 14.79 4.40 43.88
C ARG A 197 15.66 4.41 45.13
N ALA A 198 16.61 3.48 45.23
CA ALA A 198 17.53 3.42 46.36
C ALA A 198 18.39 4.69 46.47
N GLU A 199 18.95 5.16 45.36
CA GLU A 199 19.73 6.42 45.30
C GLU A 199 18.88 7.63 45.73
N PHE A 200 17.63 7.71 45.28
CA PHE A 200 16.70 8.76 45.68
C PHE A 200 16.40 8.69 47.18
N ASP A 201 16.12 7.50 47.72
CA ASP A 201 15.80 7.30 49.13
C ASP A 201 17.00 7.67 50.03
N GLU A 202 18.23 7.31 49.62
CA GLU A 202 19.47 7.70 50.29
C GLU A 202 19.69 9.22 50.25
N TRP A 203 19.53 9.84 49.08
CA TRP A 203 19.62 11.29 48.93
C TRP A 203 18.59 12.00 49.83
N PHE A 204 17.33 11.55 49.79
CA PHE A 204 16.24 12.13 50.59
C PHE A 204 16.51 12.00 52.09
N ALA A 205 17.00 10.84 52.54
CA ALA A 205 17.41 10.63 53.92
C ALA A 205 18.54 11.59 54.34
N SER A 206 19.50 11.87 53.46
CA SER A 206 20.59 12.81 53.74
C SER A 206 20.08 14.25 53.97
N ILE A 207 19.13 14.71 53.14
CA ILE A 207 18.51 16.03 53.30
C ILE A 207 17.72 16.10 54.61
N LYS A 208 16.98 15.03 54.93
CA LYS A 208 16.23 14.95 56.19
C LYS A 208 17.14 15.02 57.42
N ALA A 209 18.32 14.40 57.36
CA ALA A 209 19.31 14.45 58.44
C ALA A 209 19.94 15.84 58.59
N ILE A 210 20.20 16.56 57.50
CA ILE A 210 20.69 17.96 57.54
C ILE A 210 19.65 18.89 58.15
N LEU A 211 18.38 18.67 57.85
CA LEU A 211 17.24 19.46 58.32
C LEU A 211 16.65 18.91 59.63
N ASP A 212 17.44 18.20 60.44
CA ASP A 212 16.94 17.64 61.69
C ASP A 212 16.46 18.73 62.67
N GLU A 213 15.68 18.30 63.66
CA GLU A 213 15.05 19.21 64.65
C GLU A 213 16.06 20.13 65.35
N ASN A 214 17.34 19.72 65.43
CA ASN A 214 18.39 20.55 66.01
C ASN A 214 18.78 21.70 65.09
N VAL A 215 19.01 21.48 63.79
CA VAL A 215 19.39 22.58 62.88
C VAL A 215 18.21 23.53 62.65
N ALA A 216 17.02 23.00 62.41
CA ALA A 216 15.81 23.81 62.23
C ALA A 216 15.44 24.56 63.53
N GLY A 217 15.55 23.88 64.69
CA GLY A 217 15.33 24.48 66.01
C GLY A 217 16.37 25.54 66.37
N ASN A 218 17.65 25.30 66.06
CA ASN A 218 18.72 26.28 66.30
C ASN A 218 18.56 27.54 65.44
N LEU A 219 18.14 27.39 64.17
CA LEU A 219 17.81 28.53 63.32
C LEU A 219 16.63 29.33 63.86
N LEU A 220 15.59 28.67 64.37
CA LEU A 220 14.46 29.33 65.02
C LEU A 220 14.90 30.11 66.28
N ASN A 221 15.73 29.49 67.12
CA ASN A 221 16.27 30.14 68.31
C ASN A 221 17.10 31.37 67.97
N LEU A 222 17.95 31.30 66.95
CA LEU A 222 18.76 32.44 66.49
C LEU A 222 17.88 33.57 65.94
N ILE A 223 16.80 33.23 65.22
CA ILE A 223 15.82 34.22 64.73
C ILE A 223 15.12 34.92 65.90
N GLU A 224 14.69 34.19 66.93
CA GLU A 224 14.06 34.77 68.10
C GLU A 224 15.03 35.63 68.93
N GLU A 225 16.29 35.22 69.06
CA GLU A 225 17.34 36.01 69.71
C GLU A 225 17.61 37.31 68.93
N LEU A 226 17.69 37.24 67.61
CA LEU A 226 17.84 38.42 66.76
C LEU A 226 16.63 39.37 66.88
N LYS A 227 15.39 38.86 66.92
CA LYS A 227 14.19 39.68 67.17
C LYS A 227 14.28 40.40 68.51
N GLN A 228 14.66 39.71 69.58
CA GLN A 228 14.82 40.35 70.90
C GLN A 228 15.93 41.42 70.91
N SER A 229 17.03 41.18 70.19
CA SER A 229 18.13 42.15 70.09
C SER A 229 17.77 43.41 69.30
N HIS A 230 16.88 43.30 68.31
CA HIS A 230 16.45 44.42 67.47
C HIS A 230 15.32 45.26 68.10
N PHE A 231 14.48 44.70 68.98
CA PHE A 231 13.47 45.45 69.74
C PHE A 231 13.99 45.80 71.15
N THR A 232 14.83 46.83 71.24
CA THR A 232 15.58 47.18 72.46
C THR A 232 14.82 48.01 73.50
N LEU A 233 13.57 48.43 73.22
CA LEU A 233 12.76 49.19 74.16
C LEU A 233 11.41 48.52 74.39
N LYS A 234 11.14 48.10 75.63
CA LYS A 234 9.82 47.64 76.06
C LYS A 234 8.86 48.84 76.06
N SER A 235 7.68 48.70 75.46
CA SER A 235 6.63 49.72 75.54
C SER A 235 6.13 49.86 76.99
N GLY A 236 5.90 51.10 77.43
CA GLY A 236 5.40 51.42 78.77
C GLY A 236 4.91 52.86 78.85
N GLU A 237 3.94 53.13 79.72
CA GLU A 237 3.43 54.50 79.96
C GLU A 237 4.38 55.28 80.86
N THR A 238 4.64 56.54 80.52
CA THR A 238 5.52 57.45 81.28
C THR A 238 4.80 58.77 81.53
N GLY A 239 4.70 59.15 82.81
CA GLY A 239 4.02 60.38 83.25
C GLY A 239 4.89 61.63 83.30
N ILE A 240 6.13 61.58 82.78
CA ILE A 240 7.06 62.71 82.78
C ILE A 240 7.81 62.77 81.44
N LEU A 241 8.10 63.97 80.93
CA LEU A 241 8.98 64.16 79.79
C LEU A 241 10.38 63.60 80.11
N ARG A 242 10.78 62.53 79.43
CA ARG A 242 12.09 61.91 79.54
C ARG A 242 12.80 61.97 78.20
N THR A 243 14.07 62.37 78.21
CA THR A 243 14.95 62.21 77.04
C THR A 243 15.19 60.72 76.81
N ILE A 244 14.65 60.17 75.73
CA ILE A 244 14.98 58.82 75.27
C ILE A 244 16.27 58.95 74.46
N ARG A 245 17.35 58.36 74.98
CA ARG A 245 18.63 58.27 74.29
C ARG A 245 18.87 56.80 73.96
N ASP A 246 18.82 56.45 72.69
CA ASP A 246 19.20 55.13 72.20
C ASP A 246 20.59 55.23 71.56
N ASP A 247 21.62 54.94 72.36
CA ASP A 247 23.01 54.92 71.90
C ASP A 247 23.31 53.75 70.95
N LYS A 248 22.43 52.72 70.90
CA LYS A 248 22.59 51.55 70.00
C LYS A 248 21.93 51.76 68.65
N PHE A 249 20.90 52.60 68.54
CA PHE A 249 20.31 53.00 67.26
C PHE A 249 21.36 53.59 66.31
N SER A 250 22.31 54.35 66.88
CA SER A 250 23.36 55.06 66.14
C SER A 250 24.52 54.18 65.66
N LEU A 251 24.64 52.94 66.14
CA LEU A 251 25.69 52.00 65.70
C LEU A 251 25.34 51.31 64.38
N ASN A 252 24.06 51.20 64.05
CA ASN A 252 23.58 50.43 62.90
C ASN A 252 23.03 51.31 61.77
N ARG A 253 23.09 52.64 61.91
CA ARG A 253 22.60 53.61 60.92
C ARG A 253 23.53 54.83 60.82
N THR A 254 23.74 55.31 59.60
CA THR A 254 24.63 56.45 59.31
C THR A 254 23.92 57.78 59.63
N VAL A 255 24.34 58.48 60.68
CA VAL A 255 23.78 59.79 61.04
C VAL A 255 24.53 60.90 60.31
N THR A 256 23.83 61.70 59.50
CA THR A 256 24.39 62.88 58.82
C THR A 256 23.88 64.18 59.44
N LYS A 257 24.80 65.14 59.67
CA LYS A 257 24.46 66.44 60.24
C LYS A 257 23.92 67.36 59.14
N VAL A 258 22.61 67.60 59.15
CA VAL A 258 21.91 68.35 58.08
C VAL A 258 21.92 69.88 58.27
N GLY A 259 22.30 70.39 59.44
CA GLY A 259 22.38 71.84 59.68
C GLY A 259 22.73 72.23 61.12
N THR A 260 22.86 73.53 61.39
CA THR A 260 23.02 74.08 62.76
C THR A 260 22.20 75.35 62.86
N VAL A 261 21.28 75.41 63.84
CA VAL A 261 20.43 76.58 64.06
C VAL A 261 20.95 77.34 65.29
N PRO A 262 21.36 78.61 65.18
CA PRO A 262 21.67 79.44 66.34
C PRO A 262 20.37 79.98 66.96
N HIS A 263 20.11 79.66 68.22
CA HIS A 263 18.94 80.15 68.98
C HIS A 263 19.39 80.83 70.29
N ALA A 264 18.98 82.08 70.47
CA ALA A 264 19.28 82.89 71.66
C ALA A 264 18.04 82.95 72.58
N LYS A 265 17.78 81.86 73.33
CA LYS A 265 17.13 81.85 74.65
C LYS A 265 17.15 80.43 75.22
N GLU A 266 17.39 80.37 76.52
CA GLU A 266 17.40 79.18 77.37
C GLU A 266 15.99 78.58 77.46
N VAL A 267 15.66 77.73 76.50
CA VAL A 267 15.00 76.41 76.56
C VAL A 267 14.51 76.17 75.13
N SER A 268 15.46 75.83 74.26
CA SER A 268 15.22 75.56 72.85
C SER A 268 14.41 74.29 72.65
N ALA A 269 13.48 74.34 71.70
CA ALA A 269 13.05 73.18 70.92
C ALA A 269 13.65 73.30 69.51
N LEU A 270 14.23 72.21 69.00
CA LEU A 270 14.41 71.97 67.57
C LEU A 270 14.37 70.47 67.26
N VAL A 271 13.51 70.18 66.29
CA VAL A 271 13.20 68.90 65.63
C VAL A 271 14.15 68.69 64.43
N ILE A 272 14.38 67.45 63.97
CA ILE A 272 14.32 67.00 62.56
C ILE A 272 14.48 65.47 62.48
N ALA A 273 13.68 64.88 61.58
CA ALA A 273 13.41 63.47 61.32
C ALA A 273 14.37 62.82 60.29
N GLU A 274 14.25 61.50 60.07
CA GLU A 274 14.11 60.94 58.71
C GLU A 274 13.37 59.60 58.74
N ILE A 275 12.42 59.45 57.80
CA ILE A 275 11.51 58.32 57.62
C ILE A 275 12.20 57.33 56.70
N ASP A 276 12.17 56.03 57.05
CA ASP A 276 12.45 55.00 56.06
C ASP A 276 11.55 53.79 56.26
N SER A 277 10.36 53.85 55.65
CA SER A 277 9.73 52.76 54.90
C SER A 277 8.33 53.16 54.45
N GLN A 278 8.07 53.00 53.15
CA GLN A 278 6.98 53.57 52.32
C GLN A 278 5.55 53.06 52.61
N GLN A 279 5.24 52.51 53.78
CA GLN A 279 3.95 51.83 54.03
C GLN A 279 3.11 52.38 55.19
N GLN A 280 3.58 53.37 55.96
CA GLN A 280 2.79 53.94 57.07
C GLN A 280 2.78 55.47 57.05
N ASP A 281 1.85 56.05 56.29
CA ASP A 281 1.55 57.49 56.18
C ASP A 281 0.76 58.02 57.39
N THR A 282 1.20 57.79 58.62
CA THR A 282 0.63 58.55 59.76
C THR A 282 1.52 58.53 61.00
N PHE A 283 1.75 59.71 61.59
CA PHE A 283 2.11 59.84 63.00
C PHE A 283 0.86 60.17 63.81
N PHE A 284 0.64 59.45 64.92
CA PHE A 284 -0.39 59.82 65.90
C PHE A 284 0.29 60.36 67.16
N LEU A 285 0.24 61.68 67.34
CA LEU A 285 0.52 62.31 68.63
C LEU A 285 -0.82 62.43 69.37
N ARG A 286 -1.14 61.46 70.23
CA ARG A 286 -2.30 61.58 71.12
C ARG A 286 -1.89 62.38 72.35
N LYS A 287 -2.58 63.49 72.62
CA LYS A 287 -2.47 64.19 73.91
C LYS A 287 -2.89 63.21 75.02
N VAL A 288 -1.93 62.80 75.85
CA VAL A 288 -2.21 62.03 77.06
C VAL A 288 -2.20 63.00 78.23
N GLY A 289 -3.39 63.49 78.62
CA GLY A 289 -3.60 64.35 79.78
C GLY A 289 -3.58 65.86 79.51
N SER A 290 -4.49 66.57 80.16
CA SER A 290 -4.37 67.99 80.51
C SER A 290 -4.06 68.09 81.99
N ILE A 291 -3.19 69.02 82.39
CA ILE A 291 -3.03 69.43 83.79
C ILE A 291 -4.36 69.96 84.31
#